data_AF-A0A815D602-F1
#
_entry.id   AF-A0A815D602-F1
#
_cell.length_a   1.000
_cell.length_b   1.000
_cell.length_c   1.000
_cell.angle_alpha   90.00
_cell.angle_beta   90.00
_cell.angle_gamma   90.00
#
_symmetry.space_group_name_H-M   'P 1'
#
loop_
_entity.id
_entity.type
_entity.pdbx_description
1 polymer ?
#
loop_
_entity_poly.entity_id
_entity_poly.type
_entity_poly.pdbx_seq_one_letter_code
_entity_poly.pdbx_strand_id
1 'polypeptide(L)'
;MLLSANSCFTVLLLGINLLSICVFTFQNDLKQIEYEDSLCIFRAYFGYSVCAMMNYSFLLQALNRYILVIYPHRLFWQSIRSQILLICITWMFSSVYPLEFLLSVRYVKQMNKRVIPANIVLRAHRELKMVRRTIILIIILITVCLPYQILIIISFFTYPPKYHFRIVYIIINISSVCIIIVLFQFTDQLKTSIMKRIGRPPNAVLPGVP
;
A
#
# COMPACT_ATOMS: atom_id res chain seq x y z
N MET A 1 -1.19 22.56 -10.18
CA MET A 1 -1.78 21.73 -9.11
C MET A 1 -2.38 20.40 -9.60
N LEU A 2 -2.35 20.10 -10.91
CA LEU A 2 -2.95 18.89 -11.49
C LEU A 2 -2.32 17.59 -10.96
N LEU A 3 -0.99 17.55 -10.84
CA LEU A 3 -0.27 16.38 -10.32
C LEU A 3 -0.69 15.97 -8.90
N SER A 4 -1.01 16.96 -8.05
CA SER A 4 -1.49 16.71 -6.68
C SER A 4 -2.90 16.12 -6.67
N ALA A 5 -3.76 16.56 -7.61
CA ALA A 5 -5.08 15.99 -7.78
C ALA A 5 -4.99 14.54 -8.28
N ASN A 6 -4.09 14.24 -9.23
CA ASN A 6 -3.84 12.88 -9.71
C ASN A 6 -3.34 11.94 -8.59
N SER A 7 -2.41 12.39 -7.73
CA SER A 7 -1.98 11.60 -6.57
C SER A 7 -3.11 11.36 -5.57
N CYS A 8 -3.99 12.35 -5.35
CA CYS A 8 -5.15 12.16 -4.47
C CYS A 8 -6.13 11.13 -5.06
N PHE A 9 -6.37 11.22 -6.37
CA PHE A 9 -7.27 10.33 -7.08
C PHE A 9 -6.76 8.87 -7.09
N THR A 10 -5.46 8.65 -7.32
CA THR A 10 -4.88 7.31 -7.28
C THR A 10 -4.92 6.68 -5.88
N VAL A 11 -4.71 7.48 -4.81
CA VAL A 11 -4.87 7.02 -3.42
C VAL A 11 -6.33 6.63 -3.14
N LEU A 12 -7.30 7.41 -3.63
CA LEU A 12 -8.72 7.10 -3.48
C LEU A 12 -9.09 5.79 -4.20
N LEU A 13 -8.62 5.60 -5.45
CA LEU A 13 -8.80 4.35 -6.18
C LEU A 13 -8.18 3.16 -5.45
N LEU A 14 -7.01 3.33 -4.83
CA LEU A 14 -6.36 2.28 -4.06
C LEU A 14 -7.20 1.91 -2.84
N GLY A 15 -7.72 2.90 -2.11
CA GLY A 15 -8.60 2.69 -0.97
C GLY A 15 -9.86 1.92 -1.33
N ILE A 16 -10.53 2.30 -2.44
CA ILE A 16 -11.72 1.59 -2.94
C ILE A 16 -11.38 0.13 -3.28
N ASN A 17 -10.25 -0.10 -3.94
CA ASN A 17 -9.82 -1.45 -4.29
C ASN A 17 -9.56 -2.31 -3.05
N LEU A 18 -8.78 -1.80 -2.08
CA LEU A 18 -8.49 -2.49 -0.83
C LEU A 18 -9.78 -2.83 -0.06
N LEU A 19 -10.74 -1.90 -0.03
CA LEU A 19 -12.06 -2.14 0.57
C LEU A 19 -12.82 -3.24 -0.18
N SER A 20 -12.81 -3.24 -1.51
CA SER A 20 -13.43 -4.29 -2.33
C SER A 20 -12.80 -5.67 -2.07
N ILE A 21 -11.47 -5.75 -1.98
CA ILE A 21 -10.75 -6.98 -1.62
C ILE A 21 -11.16 -7.44 -0.22
N CYS A 22 -11.20 -6.55 0.77
CA CYS A 22 -11.59 -6.90 2.14
C CYS A 22 -13.02 -7.46 2.22
N VAL A 23 -13.98 -6.81 1.54
CA VAL A 23 -15.38 -7.27 1.50
C VAL A 23 -15.46 -8.65 0.84
N PHE A 24 -14.75 -8.85 -0.27
CA PHE A 24 -14.72 -10.14 -0.97
C PHE A 24 -14.10 -11.25 -0.11
N THR A 25 -12.95 -10.99 0.53
CA THR A 25 -12.31 -11.94 1.45
C THR A 25 -13.24 -12.28 2.62
N PHE A 26 -13.86 -11.27 3.25
CA PHE A 26 -14.80 -11.48 4.34
C PHE A 26 -16.01 -12.34 3.95
N GLN A 27 -16.57 -12.10 2.75
CA GLN A 27 -17.68 -12.90 2.23
C GLN A 27 -17.28 -14.36 1.97
N ASN A 28 -16.06 -14.61 1.47
CA ASN A 28 -15.57 -15.95 1.24
C ASN A 28 -15.26 -16.68 2.56
N ASP A 29 -14.67 -15.97 3.53
CA ASP A 29 -14.40 -16.51 4.86
C ASP A 29 -15.69 -16.92 5.58
N LEU A 30 -16.75 -16.10 5.48
CA LEU A 30 -18.06 -16.43 6.05
C LEU A 30 -18.71 -17.66 5.40
N LYS A 31 -18.48 -17.87 4.11
CA LYS A 31 -19.05 -19.00 3.36
C LYS A 31 -18.19 -20.27 3.43
N GLN A 32 -16.93 -20.18 3.87
CA GLN A 32 -15.94 -21.27 3.87
C GLN A 32 -15.79 -21.98 2.50
N ILE A 33 -16.02 -21.27 1.40
CA ILE A 33 -15.89 -21.82 0.04
C ILE A 33 -14.67 -21.19 -0.62
N GLU A 34 -13.66 -22.00 -0.94
CA GLU A 34 -12.60 -21.60 -1.88
C GLU A 34 -13.19 -21.56 -3.30
N TYR A 35 -13.54 -20.36 -3.76
CA TYR A 35 -14.06 -20.17 -5.12
C TYR A 35 -12.97 -19.60 -6.03
N GLU A 36 -12.68 -20.31 -7.14
CA GLU A 36 -11.87 -19.75 -8.23
C GLU A 36 -12.70 -18.73 -9.01
N ASP A 37 -12.77 -17.50 -8.50
CA ASP A 37 -13.49 -16.40 -9.15
C ASP A 37 -12.55 -15.58 -10.05
N SER A 38 -12.94 -15.36 -11.30
CA SER A 38 -12.25 -14.45 -12.22
C SER A 38 -12.20 -13.02 -11.67
N LEU A 39 -13.19 -12.62 -10.86
CA LEU A 39 -13.21 -11.34 -10.18
C LEU A 39 -12.10 -11.21 -9.12
N CYS A 40 -11.65 -12.30 -8.50
CA CYS A 40 -10.53 -12.27 -7.55
C CYS A 40 -9.22 -11.87 -8.27
N ILE A 41 -8.97 -12.50 -9.42
CA ILE A 41 -7.81 -12.21 -10.26
C ILE A 41 -7.87 -10.76 -10.77
N PHE A 42 -9.05 -10.31 -11.22
CA PHE A 42 -9.26 -8.94 -11.66
C PHE A 42 -9.01 -7.91 -10.53
N ARG A 43 -9.54 -8.14 -9.32
CA ARG A 43 -9.31 -7.26 -8.15
C ARG A 43 -7.83 -7.16 -7.79
N ALA A 44 -7.13 -8.29 -7.75
CA ALA A 44 -5.69 -8.32 -7.48
C ALA A 44 -4.91 -7.54 -8.55
N TYR A 45 -5.19 -7.78 -9.84
CA TYR A 45 -4.57 -7.06 -10.95
C TYR A 45 -4.82 -5.55 -10.85
N PHE A 46 -6.07 -5.15 -10.64
CA PHE A 46 -6.44 -3.76 -10.44
C PHE A 46 -5.71 -3.17 -9.22
N GLY A 47 -5.48 -3.96 -8.17
CA GLY A 47 -4.79 -3.53 -6.95
C GLY A 47 -3.33 -3.21 -7.20
N TYR A 48 -2.63 -4.11 -7.89
CA TYR A 48 -1.23 -3.89 -8.28
C TYR A 48 -1.08 -2.72 -9.24
N SER A 49 -1.98 -2.60 -10.23
CA SER A 49 -1.97 -1.46 -11.17
C SER A 49 -2.11 -0.14 -10.43
N VAL A 50 -3.13 0.00 -9.58
CA VAL A 50 -3.40 1.25 -8.85
C VAL A 50 -2.28 1.55 -7.84
N CYS A 51 -1.67 0.55 -7.22
CA CYS A 51 -0.50 0.74 -6.36
C CYS A 51 0.71 1.28 -7.14
N ALA A 52 0.99 0.73 -8.33
CA ALA A 52 2.02 1.25 -9.23
C ALA A 52 1.70 2.71 -9.65
N MET A 53 0.44 3.00 -10.00
CA MET A 53 -0.01 4.35 -10.34
C MET A 53 0.23 5.35 -9.20
N MET A 54 -0.06 4.94 -7.95
CA MET A 54 0.19 5.76 -6.77
C MET A 54 1.69 6.08 -6.62
N ASN A 55 2.55 5.07 -6.72
CA ASN A 55 4.01 5.25 -6.59
C ASN A 55 4.56 6.17 -7.69
N TYR A 56 4.17 5.96 -8.95
CA TYR A 56 4.59 6.83 -10.05
C TYR A 56 4.03 8.24 -9.92
N SER A 57 2.81 8.40 -9.40
CA SER A 57 2.23 9.74 -9.15
C SER A 57 3.04 10.53 -8.13
N PHE A 58 3.47 9.89 -7.03
CA PHE A 58 4.33 10.54 -6.04
C PHE A 58 5.73 10.85 -6.59
N LEU A 59 6.31 9.93 -7.38
CA LEU A 59 7.58 10.19 -8.07
C LEU A 59 7.47 11.39 -9.00
N LEU A 60 6.42 11.46 -9.82
CA LEU A 60 6.18 12.56 -10.74
C LEU A 60 5.99 13.90 -10.01
N GLN A 61 5.31 13.87 -8.86
CA GLN A 61 5.17 15.05 -8.00
C GLN A 61 6.52 15.50 -7.42
N ALA A 62 7.36 14.56 -6.98
CA ALA A 62 8.71 14.86 -6.46
C ALA A 62 9.61 15.45 -7.55
N LEU A 63 9.62 14.85 -8.75
CA LEU A 63 10.36 15.34 -9.91
C LEU A 63 9.90 16.74 -10.33
N ASN A 64 8.59 16.99 -10.36
CA ASN A 64 8.08 18.32 -10.70
C ASN A 64 8.50 19.37 -9.67
N ARG A 65 8.50 19.04 -8.37
CA ARG A 65 9.02 19.95 -7.32
C ARG A 65 10.52 20.19 -7.47
N TYR A 66 11.28 19.15 -7.78
CA TYR A 66 12.72 19.25 -8.03
C TYR A 66 13.03 20.17 -9.22
N ILE A 67 12.34 19.99 -10.35
CA ILE A 67 12.50 20.83 -11.55
C ILE A 67 12.12 22.28 -11.26
N LEU A 68 11.05 22.52 -10.49
CA LEU A 68 10.64 23.88 -10.10
C LEU A 68 11.72 24.62 -9.30
N VAL A 69 12.41 23.91 -8.40
CA VAL A 69 13.44 24.52 -7.54
C VAL A 69 14.75 24.76 -8.30
N ILE A 70 15.17 23.83 -9.16
CA ILE A 70 16.49 23.89 -9.82
C ILE A 70 16.44 24.61 -11.17
N TYR A 71 15.33 24.47 -11.91
CA TYR A 71 15.19 25.01 -13.26
C TYR A 71 13.94 25.90 -13.38
N PRO A 72 13.86 27.02 -12.65
CA PRO A 72 12.67 27.87 -12.61
C PRO A 72 12.28 28.45 -13.97
N HIS A 73 13.25 28.67 -14.88
CA HIS A 73 13.01 29.24 -16.21
C HIS A 73 12.45 28.26 -17.24
N ARG A 74 12.39 26.94 -16.97
CA ARG A 74 11.87 25.95 -17.93
C ARG A 74 10.35 25.81 -17.82
N LEU A 75 9.64 26.78 -18.40
CA LEU A 75 8.16 26.85 -18.44
C LEU A 75 7.49 25.63 -19.10
N PHE A 76 8.19 24.93 -20.00
CA PHE A 76 7.66 23.77 -20.72
C PHE A 76 7.15 22.67 -19.76
N TRP A 77 7.93 22.32 -18.74
CA TRP A 77 7.58 21.27 -17.76
C TRP A 77 6.46 21.69 -16.80
N GLN A 78 6.25 23.00 -16.64
CA GLN A 78 5.18 23.54 -15.81
C GLN A 78 3.84 23.61 -16.55
N SER A 79 3.85 23.50 -17.89
CA SER A 79 2.66 23.56 -18.71
C SER A 79 1.67 22.45 -18.37
N ILE A 80 0.38 22.82 -18.29
CA ILE A 80 -0.73 21.87 -18.05
C ILE A 80 -0.73 20.76 -19.10
N ARG A 81 -0.41 21.07 -20.36
CA ARG A 81 -0.37 20.08 -21.46
C ARG A 81 0.68 19.00 -21.20
N SER A 82 1.86 19.38 -20.72
CA SER A 82 2.94 18.44 -20.38
C SER A 82 2.57 17.58 -19.17
N GLN A 83 1.95 18.17 -18.14
CA GLN A 83 1.49 17.42 -16.96
C GLN A 83 0.43 16.38 -17.31
N ILE A 84 -0.54 16.71 -18.18
CA ILE A 84 -1.55 15.75 -18.67
C ILE A 84 -0.86 14.61 -19.42
N LEU A 85 0.07 14.91 -20.32
CA LEU A 85 0.78 13.90 -21.10
C LEU A 85 1.57 12.93 -20.19
N LEU A 86 2.27 13.45 -19.17
CA LEU A 86 2.99 12.62 -18.19
C LEU A 86 2.06 11.76 -17.34
N ILE A 87 0.89 12.27 -16.97
CA ILE A 87 -0.15 11.50 -16.27
C ILE A 87 -0.64 10.36 -17.18
N CYS A 88 -1.00 10.64 -18.44
CA CYS A 88 -1.45 9.59 -19.37
C CYS A 88 -0.39 8.50 -19.56
N ILE A 89 0.89 8.88 -19.72
CA ILE A 89 1.99 7.93 -19.87
C ILE A 89 2.13 7.05 -18.63
N THR A 90 2.15 7.65 -17.44
CA THR A 90 2.26 6.89 -16.18
C THR A 90 1.10 5.92 -15.98
N TRP A 91 -0.13 6.31 -16.34
CA TRP A 91 -1.31 5.45 -16.30
C TRP A 91 -1.18 4.22 -17.23
N MET A 92 -0.71 4.43 -18.46
CA MET A 92 -0.46 3.35 -19.41
C MET A 92 0.60 2.38 -18.88
N PHE A 93 1.76 2.88 -18.44
CA PHE A 93 2.84 2.04 -17.90
C PHE A 93 2.42 1.27 -16.65
N SER A 94 1.69 1.91 -15.74
CA SER A 94 1.24 1.26 -14.50
C SER A 94 0.24 0.14 -14.76
N SER A 95 -0.58 0.28 -15.81
CA SER A 95 -1.53 -0.76 -16.19
C SER A 95 -0.83 -1.96 -16.84
N VAL A 96 0.23 -1.73 -17.60
CA VAL A 96 0.99 -2.81 -18.26
C VAL A 96 1.86 -3.59 -17.28
N TYR A 97 2.49 -2.93 -16.30
CA TYR A 97 3.41 -3.54 -15.34
C TYR A 97 2.90 -4.84 -14.66
N PRO A 98 1.68 -4.90 -14.10
CA PRO A 98 1.18 -6.11 -13.44
C PRO A 98 0.76 -7.25 -14.39
N LEU A 99 0.84 -7.08 -15.73
CA LEU A 99 0.57 -8.17 -16.68
C LEU A 99 1.56 -9.34 -16.52
N GLU A 100 2.82 -9.05 -16.19
CA GLU A 100 3.83 -10.08 -15.92
C GLU A 100 3.45 -10.95 -14.71
N PHE A 101 2.78 -10.33 -13.73
CA PHE A 101 2.33 -11.02 -12.51
C PHE A 101 1.20 -12.01 -12.81
N LEU A 102 0.30 -11.69 -13.75
CA LEU A 102 -0.77 -12.62 -14.17
C LEU A 102 -0.22 -13.91 -14.79
N LEU A 103 0.90 -13.82 -15.53
CA LEU A 103 1.58 -15.00 -16.07
C LEU A 103 2.19 -15.85 -14.95
N SER A 104 2.81 -15.23 -13.95
CA SER A 104 3.37 -15.93 -12.79
C SER A 104 2.31 -16.63 -11.93
N VAL A 105 1.14 -16.00 -11.71
CA VAL A 105 0.06 -16.61 -10.92
C VAL A 105 -0.47 -17.89 -11.60
N ARG A 106 -0.56 -17.91 -12.93
CA ARG A 106 -0.94 -19.14 -13.67
C ARG A 106 0.09 -20.26 -13.45
N TYR A 107 1.37 -19.91 -13.40
CA TYR A 107 2.45 -20.87 -13.17
C TYR A 107 2.44 -21.44 -11.74
N VAL A 108 2.30 -20.59 -10.73
CA VAL A 108 2.20 -21.01 -9.32
C VAL A 108 0.96 -21.88 -9.10
N LYS A 109 -0.16 -21.56 -9.77
CA LYS A 109 -1.40 -22.36 -9.68
C LYS A 109 -1.23 -23.75 -10.30
N GLN A 110 -0.49 -23.88 -11.41
CA GLN A 110 -0.12 -25.18 -11.97
C GLN A 110 0.79 -25.98 -11.03
N MET A 111 1.70 -25.32 -10.31
CA MET A 111 2.53 -25.98 -9.30
C MET A 111 1.73 -26.40 -8.06
N ASN A 112 0.80 -25.58 -7.59
CA ASN A 112 0.02 -25.86 -6.37
C ASN A 112 -0.95 -27.04 -6.57
N LYS A 113 -1.47 -27.27 -7.79
CA LYS A 113 -2.24 -28.49 -8.12
C LYS A 113 -1.43 -29.78 -7.96
N ARG A 114 -0.09 -29.71 -7.93
CA ARG A 114 0.81 -30.86 -7.78
C ARG A 114 1.27 -31.09 -6.33
N VAL A 115 0.95 -30.19 -5.40
CA VAL A 115 1.35 -30.30 -3.98
C VAL A 115 0.15 -30.78 -3.15
N ILE A 116 0.21 -32.02 -2.69
CA ILE A 116 -0.81 -32.80 -1.96
C ILE A 116 -1.30 -32.09 -0.67
N PRO A 117 -2.58 -32.29 -0.26
CA PRO A 117 -3.20 -31.60 0.87
C PRO A 117 -2.89 -32.28 2.21
N ALA A 118 -1.70 -32.05 2.79
CA ALA A 118 -1.38 -32.65 4.09
C ALA A 118 -1.64 -31.73 5.31
N ASN A 119 -2.08 -30.47 5.14
CA ASN A 119 -2.32 -29.60 6.31
C ASN A 119 -3.18 -28.33 6.03
N ILE A 120 -4.32 -28.50 5.35
CA ILE A 120 -5.20 -27.37 4.93
C ILE A 120 -5.64 -26.52 6.13
N VAL A 121 -6.01 -27.15 7.25
CA VAL A 121 -6.59 -26.46 8.43
C VAL A 121 -5.56 -25.58 9.15
N LEU A 122 -4.34 -26.10 9.35
CA LEU A 122 -3.26 -25.39 10.03
C LEU A 122 -2.74 -24.22 9.17
N ARG A 123 -2.81 -24.36 7.84
CA ARG A 123 -2.53 -23.29 6.88
C ARG A 123 -3.61 -22.22 6.91
N ALA A 124 -4.89 -22.60 6.79
CA ALA A 124 -6.03 -21.68 6.81
C ALA A 124 -6.08 -20.82 8.09
N HIS A 125 -5.76 -21.40 9.25
CA HIS A 125 -5.72 -20.65 10.51
C HIS A 125 -4.60 -19.59 10.54
N ARG A 126 -3.44 -19.86 9.91
CA ARG A 126 -2.34 -18.90 9.78
C ARG A 126 -2.68 -17.78 8.80
N GLU A 127 -3.32 -18.12 7.69
CA GLU A 127 -3.78 -17.15 6.68
C GLU A 127 -4.86 -16.22 7.27
N LEU A 128 -5.86 -16.75 8.00
CA LEU A 128 -6.89 -15.94 8.68
C LEU A 128 -6.31 -14.98 9.72
N LYS A 129 -5.27 -15.41 10.46
CA LYS A 129 -4.56 -14.54 11.41
C LYS A 129 -3.82 -13.40 10.69
N MET A 130 -3.28 -13.65 9.50
CA MET A 130 -2.63 -12.62 8.67
C MET A 130 -3.68 -11.67 8.09
N VAL A 131 -4.81 -12.18 7.58
CA VAL A 131 -5.93 -11.37 7.04
C VAL A 131 -6.53 -10.44 8.10
N ARG A 132 -6.78 -10.95 9.32
CA ARG A 132 -7.30 -10.11 10.42
C ARG A 132 -6.37 -8.95 10.74
N ARG A 133 -5.05 -9.16 10.69
CA ARG A 133 -4.04 -8.10 10.91
C ARG A 133 -4.07 -7.08 9.77
N THR A 134 -4.19 -7.52 8.52
CA THR A 134 -4.32 -6.65 7.35
C THR A 134 -5.59 -5.79 7.39
N ILE A 135 -6.73 -6.36 7.79
CA ILE A 135 -8.00 -5.62 7.92
C ILE A 135 -7.88 -4.51 8.97
N ILE A 136 -7.29 -4.80 10.13
CA ILE A 136 -7.06 -3.78 11.18
C ILE A 136 -6.20 -2.64 10.64
N LEU A 137 -5.15 -2.98 9.87
CA LEU A 137 -4.24 -1.99 9.28
C LEU A 137 -4.94 -1.13 8.22
N ILE A 138 -5.81 -1.72 7.41
CA ILE A 138 -6.63 -1.02 6.42
C ILE A 138 -7.66 -0.12 7.09
N ILE A 139 -8.33 -0.57 8.16
CA ILE A 139 -9.26 0.28 8.92
C ILE A 139 -8.53 1.51 9.45
N ILE A 140 -7.37 1.32 10.10
CA ILE A 140 -6.56 2.44 10.61
C ILE A 140 -6.15 3.39 9.47
N LEU A 141 -5.72 2.85 8.33
CA LEU A 141 -5.36 3.65 7.15
C LEU A 141 -6.54 4.48 6.65
N ILE A 142 -7.73 3.89 6.56
CA ILE A 142 -8.95 4.57 6.10
C ILE A 142 -9.38 5.64 7.10
N THR A 143 -9.38 5.35 8.40
CA THR A 143 -9.78 6.31 9.45
C THR A 143 -8.85 7.53 9.47
N VAL A 144 -7.56 7.35 9.19
CA VAL A 144 -6.61 8.46 9.18
C VAL A 144 -6.59 9.20 7.84
N CYS A 145 -6.83 8.54 6.71
CA CYS A 145 -6.85 9.16 5.39
C CYS A 145 -8.17 9.88 5.04
N LEU A 146 -9.31 9.46 5.60
CA LEU A 146 -10.62 10.10 5.38
C LEU A 146 -10.67 11.59 5.75
N PRO A 147 -10.25 12.03 6.96
CA PRO A 147 -10.27 13.45 7.32
C PRO A 147 -9.36 14.29 6.41
N TYR A 148 -8.28 13.70 5.89
CA TYR A 148 -7.41 14.34 4.90
C TYR A 148 -8.11 14.59 3.57
N GLN A 149 -8.82 13.59 3.04
CA GLN A 149 -9.56 13.75 1.78
C GLN A 149 -10.66 14.81 1.91
N ILE A 150 -11.35 14.85 3.06
CA ILE A 150 -12.38 15.87 3.34
C ILE A 150 -11.76 17.28 3.34
N LEU A 151 -10.62 17.48 4.01
CA LEU A 151 -9.94 18.77 4.05
C LEU A 151 -9.45 19.24 2.66
N ILE A 152 -8.99 18.32 1.82
CA ILE A 152 -8.61 18.63 0.43
C ILE A 152 -9.85 19.02 -0.39
N ILE A 153 -10.95 18.29 -0.27
CA ILE A 153 -12.19 18.58 -1.00
C ILE A 153 -12.71 19.96 -0.59
N ILE A 154 -12.74 20.29 0.69
CA ILE A 154 -13.15 21.61 1.20
C ILE A 154 -12.23 22.72 0.63
N SER A 155 -10.94 22.45 0.46
CA SER A 155 -9.97 23.35 -0.17
C SER A 155 -10.27 23.69 -1.63
N PHE A 156 -11.09 22.91 -2.35
CA PHE A 156 -11.53 23.25 -3.70
C PHE A 156 -12.69 24.26 -3.71
N PHE A 157 -13.51 24.27 -2.66
CA PHE A 157 -14.71 25.10 -2.57
C PHE A 157 -14.51 26.38 -1.76
N THR A 158 -13.51 26.41 -0.88
CA THR A 158 -13.19 27.57 -0.03
C THR A 158 -11.71 27.85 -0.06
N TYR A 159 -11.31 29.13 -0.12
CA TYR A 159 -9.90 29.55 -0.02
C TYR A 159 -9.33 29.03 1.31
N PRO A 160 -8.49 27.98 1.30
CA PRO A 160 -8.09 27.33 2.53
C PRO A 160 -7.04 28.22 3.21
N PRO A 161 -7.22 28.55 4.50
CA PRO A 161 -6.21 29.31 5.19
C PRO A 161 -4.95 28.46 5.40
N LYS A 162 -3.78 29.11 5.32
CA LYS A 162 -2.44 28.47 5.22
C LYS A 162 -2.14 27.42 6.31
N TYR A 163 -2.87 27.43 7.42
CA TYR A 163 -2.71 26.50 8.53
C TYR A 163 -3.29 25.10 8.27
N HIS A 164 -4.34 24.94 7.47
CA HIS A 164 -4.91 23.59 7.20
C HIS A 164 -3.91 22.69 6.47
N PHE A 165 -3.15 23.23 5.54
CA PHE A 165 -2.11 22.48 4.83
C PHE A 165 -0.98 22.00 5.75
N ARG A 166 -0.65 22.77 6.80
CA ARG A 166 0.36 22.36 7.80
C ARG A 166 -0.15 21.24 8.69
N ILE A 167 -1.39 21.35 9.17
CA ILE A 167 -2.04 20.32 9.99
C ILE A 167 -2.15 19.01 9.22
N VAL A 168 -2.59 19.09 7.96
CA VAL A 168 -2.66 17.96 7.03
C VAL A 168 -1.31 17.25 6.87
N TYR A 169 -0.24 18.00 6.65
CA TYR A 169 1.10 17.44 6.49
C TYR A 169 1.58 16.73 7.77
N ILE A 170 1.32 17.30 8.96
CA ILE A 170 1.66 16.67 10.24
C ILE A 170 0.88 15.37 10.44
N ILE A 171 -0.42 15.36 10.11
CA ILE A 171 -1.27 14.17 10.26
C ILE A 171 -0.82 13.04 9.33
N ILE A 172 -0.40 13.33 8.09
CA ILE A 172 0.16 12.31 7.16
C ILE A 172 1.45 11.70 7.70
N ASN A 173 2.30 12.50 8.33
CA ASN A 173 3.53 11.99 8.96
C ASN A 173 3.19 11.10 10.17
N ILE A 174 2.22 11.48 10.99
CA ILE A 174 1.75 10.65 12.10
C ILE A 174 1.12 9.35 11.57
N SER A 175 0.33 9.41 10.50
CA SER A 175 -0.32 8.24 9.91
C SER A 175 0.68 7.22 9.37
N SER A 176 1.69 7.70 8.64
CA SER A 176 2.78 6.88 8.11
C SER A 176 3.63 6.25 9.22
N VAL A 177 3.94 7.00 10.28
CA VAL A 177 4.63 6.46 11.47
C VAL A 177 3.79 5.40 12.18
N CYS A 178 2.48 5.62 12.37
CA CYS A 178 1.57 4.62 12.93
C CYS A 178 1.55 3.35 12.07
N ILE A 179 1.49 3.47 10.74
CA ILE A 179 1.53 2.32 9.82
C ILE A 179 2.83 1.55 9.97
N ILE A 180 3.98 2.22 10.07
CA ILE A 180 5.29 1.60 10.28
C ILE A 180 5.33 0.87 11.63
N ILE A 181 4.84 1.48 12.71
CA ILE A 181 4.79 0.87 14.05
C ILE A 181 3.90 -0.37 14.05
N VAL A 182 2.74 -0.30 13.40
CA VAL A 182 1.79 -1.40 13.30
C VAL A 182 2.36 -2.54 12.44
N LEU A 183 2.97 -2.22 11.30
CA LEU A 183 3.71 -3.20 10.48
C LEU A 183 4.83 -3.87 11.27
N PHE A 184 5.56 -3.09 12.07
CA PHE A 184 6.65 -3.60 12.91
C PHE A 184 6.14 -4.53 14.02
N GLN A 185 5.00 -4.21 14.65
CA GLN A 185 4.35 -5.09 15.62
C GLN A 185 3.85 -6.39 14.99
N PHE A 186 3.39 -6.36 13.74
CA PHE A 186 2.85 -7.55 13.06
C PHE A 186 3.91 -8.45 12.43
N THR A 187 5.10 -7.92 12.14
CA THR A 187 6.22 -8.71 11.63
C THR A 187 6.87 -9.48 12.80
N ASP A 188 6.21 -10.56 13.25
CA ASP A 188 6.65 -11.39 14.40
C ASP A 188 8.09 -11.90 14.23
N GLN A 189 8.55 -12.15 13.00
CA GLN A 189 9.95 -12.52 12.70
C GLN A 189 10.95 -11.41 12.98
N LEU A 190 10.59 -10.14 12.76
CA LEU A 190 11.46 -9.00 13.00
C LEU A 190 11.52 -8.68 14.50
N LYS A 191 10.37 -8.72 15.18
CA LYS A 191 10.29 -8.55 16.64
C LYS A 191 11.10 -9.60 17.39
N THR A 192 10.98 -10.87 16.99
CA THR A 192 11.76 -11.98 17.59
C THR A 192 13.25 -11.87 17.27
N SER A 193 13.62 -11.48 16.05
CA SER A 193 15.03 -11.26 15.67
C SER A 193 15.67 -10.11 16.45
N ILE A 194 14.94 -9.01 16.65
CA ILE A 194 15.41 -7.83 17.40
C ILE A 194 15.46 -8.12 18.90
N MET A 195 14.45 -8.79 19.48
CA MET A 195 14.52 -9.25 20.87
C MET A 195 15.68 -10.20 21.11
N LYS A 196 15.98 -11.10 20.16
CA LYS A 196 17.17 -11.98 20.25
C LYS A 196 18.48 -11.20 20.23
N ARG A 197 18.52 -10.06 19.54
CA ARG A 197 19.73 -9.22 19.41
C ARG A 197 19.93 -8.30 20.62
N ILE A 198 18.83 -7.81 21.22
CA ILE A 198 18.83 -6.94 22.40
C ILE A 198 18.96 -7.73 23.69
N GLY A 199 18.40 -8.94 23.75
CA GLY A 199 18.36 -9.78 24.93
C GLY A 199 19.45 -10.85 25.02
N ARG A 200 20.56 -10.76 24.26
CA ARG A 200 21.68 -11.68 24.48
C ARG A 200 22.29 -11.36 25.85
N PRO A 201 22.18 -12.25 26.87
CA PRO A 201 22.94 -12.07 28.08
C PRO A 201 24.44 -12.10 27.72
N PRO A 202 25.28 -11.24 28.32
CA PRO A 202 26.72 -11.35 28.17
C PRO A 202 27.13 -12.77 28.55
N ASN A 203 27.89 -13.41 27.67
CA ASN A 203 28.30 -14.81 27.76
C ASN A 203 28.58 -15.20 29.21
N ALA A 204 27.75 -16.09 29.76
CA ALA A 204 28.02 -16.72 31.04
C ALA A 204 29.28 -17.58 30.86
N VAL A 205 30.41 -17.05 31.31
CA VAL A 205 31.66 -17.80 31.42
C VAL A 205 31.38 -18.95 32.39
N LEU A 206 31.33 -20.17 31.88
CA LEU A 206 31.28 -21.37 32.70
C LEU A 206 32.51 -21.37 33.62
N PRO A 207 32.35 -21.39 34.97
CA PRO A 207 33.49 -21.60 35.84
C PRO A 207 34.04 -22.99 35.56
N GLY A 208 35.32 -23.04 35.18
CA GLY A 208 36.05 -24.29 35.00
C GLY A 208 35.94 -25.11 36.27
N VAL A 209 35.46 -26.34 36.11
CA VAL A 209 35.53 -27.36 37.14
C VAL A 209 37.00 -27.86 37.16
N PRO A 210 37.60 -28.02 38.36
CA PRO A 210 39.04 -28.13 38.59
C PRO A 210 39.75 -29.29 37.87
#